data_AF-A0AAU8Z0N9-F1
#
_entry.id   AF-A0AAU8Z0N9-F1
#
_cell.length_a   1.000
_cell.length_b   1.000
_cell.length_c   1.000
_cell.angle_alpha   90.00
_cell.angle_beta   90.00
_cell.angle_gamma   90.00
#
_symmetry.space_group_name_H-M   'P 1'
#
loop_
_entity.id
_entity.type
_entity.pdbx_description
1 polymer ?
#
loop_
_entity_poly.entity_id
_entity_poly.type
_entity_poly.pdbx_seq_one_letter_code
_entity_poly.pdbx_strand_id
1 'polypeptide(L)'
;MISMDRYTESLIPIMTSNENSEVKISCSAFYVSSSSWPSYLAFNNNNSNGWAVNANSLPKEGYHWLKIEFKIKNKCIQKIGLAGVNWHYSVKNFKVQGSNDDTKWDDIYIGNHKYGDNRLIEYKFYNDKFYKYYRILVLESYSGYNNKTYAGISKLQVMEKIGEFKYLVQQNGNYYSIKSNFKNIGKEIGNIQLENWYNKYGADDVNIITQNLNNKEFPMSKSENGIWKTDSELDINEVIDSIELVDIDENNKSIKYNCNDYRILDLCDDQFKLTMCKIK
;
A
#
# COMPACT_ATOMS: atom_id res chain seq x y z
N MET A 1 5.20 21.72 10.04
CA MET A 1 6.06 20.53 9.93
C MET A 1 5.61 19.76 8.70
N ILE A 2 6.45 19.64 7.66
CA ILE A 2 6.09 18.87 6.46
C ILE A 2 6.17 17.40 6.87
N SER A 3 5.02 16.76 7.06
CA SER A 3 4.95 15.30 7.23
C SER A 3 5.60 14.65 6.01
N MET A 4 6.63 13.83 6.24
CA MET A 4 7.25 13.05 5.18
C MET A 4 6.28 11.94 4.78
N ASP A 5 5.81 11.95 3.53
CA ASP A 5 4.92 10.91 3.02
C ASP A 5 5.52 9.52 3.23
N ARG A 6 4.84 8.69 4.03
CA ARG A 6 5.16 7.28 4.27
C ARG A 6 4.37 6.41 3.30
N TYR A 7 4.92 5.28 2.93
CA TYR A 7 4.30 4.32 2.01
C TYR A 7 4.51 2.90 2.53
N THR A 8 3.61 1.99 2.17
CA THR A 8 3.75 0.57 2.46
C THR A 8 4.98 -0.01 1.74
N GLU A 9 5.39 -1.21 2.14
CA GLU A 9 6.14 -2.08 1.25
C GLU A 9 5.35 -2.38 -0.05
N SER A 10 6.02 -2.98 -1.03
CA SER A 10 5.35 -3.39 -2.28
C SER A 10 4.16 -4.29 -1.98
N LEU A 11 2.98 -3.92 -2.49
CA LEU A 11 1.74 -4.69 -2.33
C LEU A 11 1.73 -5.99 -3.13
N ILE A 12 2.63 -6.13 -4.10
CA ILE A 12 2.79 -7.37 -4.87
C ILE A 12 3.91 -8.17 -4.23
N PRO A 13 3.65 -9.41 -3.79
CA PRO A 13 4.68 -10.30 -3.28
C PRO A 13 5.65 -10.71 -4.39
N ILE A 14 6.77 -11.32 -4.01
CA ILE A 14 7.71 -11.87 -4.98
C ILE A 14 7.00 -12.99 -5.77
N MET A 15 6.85 -12.79 -7.09
CA MET A 15 6.09 -13.71 -7.93
C MET A 15 6.97 -14.79 -8.56
N THR A 16 6.50 -16.03 -8.55
CA THR A 16 7.11 -17.18 -9.25
C THR A 16 6.26 -17.68 -10.43
N SER A 17 5.04 -17.16 -10.57
CA SER A 17 4.13 -17.42 -11.69
C SER A 17 3.21 -16.21 -11.90
N ASN A 18 2.38 -16.22 -12.94
CA ASN A 18 1.43 -15.13 -13.21
C ASN A 18 0.28 -15.03 -12.20
N GLU A 19 0.12 -15.97 -11.28
CA GLU A 19 -1.06 -15.99 -10.42
C GLU A 19 -0.76 -16.66 -9.07
N ASN A 20 -1.23 -16.06 -7.98
CA ASN A 20 -1.28 -16.68 -6.65
C ASN A 20 -2.65 -16.41 -6.01
N SER A 21 -2.80 -16.65 -4.70
CA SER A 21 -4.06 -16.40 -3.97
C SER A 21 -4.47 -14.92 -3.90
N GLU A 22 -3.52 -14.00 -3.97
CA GLU A 22 -3.74 -12.57 -3.71
C GLU A 22 -3.84 -11.74 -4.98
N VAL A 23 -3.05 -12.09 -5.99
CA VAL A 23 -2.86 -11.30 -7.21
C VAL A 23 -2.80 -12.16 -8.46
N LYS A 24 -3.21 -11.56 -9.57
CA LYS A 24 -3.00 -12.09 -10.92
C LYS A 24 -2.32 -11.05 -11.79
N ILE A 25 -1.28 -11.48 -12.48
CA ILE A 25 -0.49 -10.68 -13.41
C ILE A 25 -0.83 -11.11 -14.83
N SER A 26 -1.11 -10.14 -15.69
CA SER A 26 -1.34 -10.36 -17.11
C SER A 26 -0.66 -9.26 -17.92
N CYS A 27 -0.47 -9.49 -19.20
CA CYS A 27 0.09 -8.49 -20.11
C CYS A 27 -0.59 -8.58 -21.48
N SER A 28 -0.47 -7.51 -22.27
CA SER A 28 -1.00 -7.52 -23.64
C SER A 28 -0.22 -8.43 -24.59
N ALA A 29 1.09 -8.57 -24.34
CA ALA A 29 2.01 -9.43 -25.05
C ALA A 29 3.29 -9.61 -24.22
N PHE A 30 4.09 -10.61 -24.57
CA PHE A 30 5.46 -10.76 -24.07
C PHE A 30 6.34 -11.45 -25.10
N TYR A 31 7.67 -11.38 -24.92
CA TYR A 31 8.63 -12.00 -25.82
C TYR A 31 8.68 -13.52 -25.62
N VAL A 32 7.93 -14.25 -26.46
CA VAL A 32 7.70 -15.70 -26.34
C VAL A 32 8.93 -16.58 -26.61
N SER A 33 9.93 -16.09 -27.34
CA SER A 33 11.12 -16.88 -27.69
C SER A 33 12.15 -16.98 -26.55
N SER A 34 11.83 -16.50 -25.36
CA SER A 34 12.68 -16.60 -24.18
C SER A 34 11.84 -16.69 -22.90
N SER A 35 12.24 -17.59 -22.00
CA SER A 35 11.62 -17.76 -20.68
C SER A 35 11.93 -16.62 -19.70
N SER A 36 12.74 -15.64 -20.10
CA SER A 36 13.15 -14.51 -19.26
C SER A 36 12.17 -13.32 -19.28
N TRP A 37 11.11 -13.39 -20.09
CA TRP A 37 10.20 -12.26 -20.32
C TRP A 37 8.71 -12.42 -19.95
N PRO A 38 8.23 -13.52 -19.33
CA PRO A 38 6.88 -13.58 -18.78
C PRO A 38 6.54 -12.43 -17.82
N SER A 39 5.27 -12.02 -17.82
CA SER A 39 4.81 -10.84 -17.07
C SER A 39 5.10 -10.85 -15.57
N TYR A 40 5.04 -12.02 -14.92
CA TYR A 40 5.31 -12.12 -13.48
C TYR A 40 6.75 -11.80 -13.09
N LEU A 41 7.70 -11.90 -14.02
CA LEU A 41 9.11 -11.65 -13.72
C LEU A 41 9.37 -10.17 -13.42
N ALA A 42 8.50 -9.24 -13.81
CA ALA A 42 8.59 -7.86 -13.35
C ALA A 42 8.43 -7.71 -11.82
N PHE A 43 7.99 -8.76 -11.11
CA PHE A 43 7.73 -8.76 -9.68
C PHE A 43 8.54 -9.82 -8.93
N ASN A 44 9.62 -10.36 -9.51
CA ASN A 44 10.42 -11.44 -8.90
C ASN A 44 11.66 -10.93 -8.12
N ASN A 45 11.83 -9.61 -8.01
CA ASN A 45 12.97 -8.94 -7.37
C ASN A 45 14.34 -9.22 -8.04
N ASN A 46 14.37 -9.55 -9.34
CA ASN A 46 15.58 -9.81 -10.11
C ASN A 46 15.74 -8.81 -11.27
N ASN A 47 16.89 -8.15 -11.37
CA ASN A 47 17.14 -7.14 -12.41
C ASN A 47 17.62 -7.73 -13.75
N SER A 48 17.84 -9.04 -13.84
CA SER A 48 18.35 -9.72 -15.06
C SER A 48 17.25 -10.20 -16.00
N ASN A 49 15.99 -10.17 -15.57
CA ASN A 49 14.82 -10.57 -16.33
C ASN A 49 13.64 -9.65 -15.97
N GLY A 50 12.46 -9.87 -16.55
CA GLY A 50 11.32 -8.97 -16.34
C GLY A 50 10.15 -9.28 -17.25
N TRP A 51 9.22 -8.34 -17.38
CA TRP A 51 8.29 -8.34 -18.50
C TRP A 51 8.91 -7.60 -19.68
N ALA A 52 8.86 -8.17 -20.89
CA ALA A 52 9.27 -7.44 -22.09
C ALA A 52 8.46 -7.83 -23.32
N VAL A 53 8.25 -6.85 -24.20
CA VAL A 53 7.74 -7.02 -25.57
C VAL A 53 8.88 -6.75 -26.56
N ASN A 54 9.01 -7.61 -27.56
CA ASN A 54 10.06 -7.54 -28.58
C ASN A 54 9.41 -7.45 -29.95
N ALA A 55 9.25 -6.21 -30.42
CA ALA A 55 8.71 -5.92 -31.73
C ALA A 55 7.28 -6.50 -31.96
N ASN A 56 6.52 -6.69 -30.89
CA ASN A 56 5.15 -7.18 -30.96
C ASN A 56 4.24 -6.13 -31.63
N SER A 57 3.22 -6.59 -32.35
CA SER A 57 2.16 -5.71 -32.83
C SER A 57 1.37 -5.13 -31.66
N LEU A 58 0.98 -3.87 -31.79
CA LEU A 58 0.13 -3.20 -30.80
C LEU A 58 -1.19 -3.98 -30.62
N PRO A 59 -1.68 -4.12 -29.38
CA PRO A 59 -3.01 -4.69 -29.14
C PRO A 59 -4.09 -3.78 -29.71
N LYS A 60 -5.33 -4.28 -29.82
CA LYS A 60 -6.48 -3.51 -30.33
C LYS A 60 -6.70 -2.19 -29.57
N GLU A 61 -6.34 -2.16 -28.30
CA GLU A 61 -6.43 -1.00 -27.41
C GLU A 61 -5.34 0.06 -27.64
N GLY A 62 -4.41 -0.19 -28.58
CA GLY A 62 -3.43 0.78 -29.07
C GLY A 62 -2.06 0.74 -28.40
N TYR A 63 -1.94 0.30 -27.14
CA TYR A 63 -0.68 0.33 -26.40
C TYR A 63 -0.42 -0.96 -25.62
N HIS A 64 0.85 -1.34 -25.48
CA HIS A 64 1.20 -2.49 -24.63
C HIS A 64 1.03 -2.18 -23.16
N TRP A 65 0.66 -3.18 -22.38
CA TRP A 65 0.40 -3.02 -20.95
C TRP A 65 0.84 -4.23 -20.14
N LEU A 66 1.20 -3.96 -18.89
CA LEU A 66 1.37 -4.93 -17.81
C LEU A 66 0.32 -4.62 -16.74
N LYS A 67 -0.51 -5.61 -16.41
CA LYS A 67 -1.70 -5.47 -15.56
C LYS A 67 -1.60 -6.35 -14.32
N ILE A 68 -2.09 -5.79 -13.23
CA ILE A 68 -2.26 -6.41 -11.91
C ILE A 68 -3.76 -6.46 -11.62
N GLU A 69 -4.25 -7.61 -11.19
CA GLU A 69 -5.56 -7.79 -10.56
C GLU A 69 -5.35 -8.16 -9.09
N PHE A 70 -5.93 -7.37 -8.18
CA PHE A 70 -6.02 -7.71 -6.77
C PHE A 70 -7.28 -8.55 -6.53
N LYS A 71 -7.12 -9.78 -6.02
CA LYS A 71 -8.21 -10.75 -5.88
C LYS A 71 -9.00 -10.61 -4.58
N ILE A 72 -8.35 -10.10 -3.54
CA ILE A 72 -8.91 -10.05 -2.19
C ILE A 72 -9.59 -8.70 -1.93
N LYS A 73 -8.86 -7.61 -2.15
CA LYS A 73 -9.32 -6.25 -1.84
C LYS A 73 -8.80 -5.25 -2.86
N ASN A 74 -9.65 -4.32 -3.25
CA ASN A 74 -9.27 -3.17 -4.06
C ASN A 74 -8.22 -2.33 -3.32
N LYS A 75 -7.26 -1.79 -4.07
CA LYS A 75 -6.13 -1.03 -3.54
C LYS A 75 -6.17 0.42 -3.97
N CYS A 76 -5.60 1.30 -3.15
CA CYS A 76 -5.41 2.72 -3.44
C CYS A 76 -3.91 3.01 -3.61
N ILE A 77 -3.37 2.69 -4.78
CA ILE A 77 -1.95 2.90 -5.10
C ILE A 77 -1.68 4.39 -5.29
N GLN A 78 -0.61 4.89 -4.66
CA GLN A 78 -0.12 6.28 -4.77
C GLN A 78 1.38 6.39 -5.05
N LYS A 79 2.08 5.26 -5.05
CA LYS A 79 3.49 5.20 -5.46
C LYS A 79 3.74 3.95 -6.26
N ILE A 80 4.55 4.09 -7.30
CA ILE A 80 5.18 2.95 -7.95
C ILE A 80 6.70 3.10 -7.92
N GLY A 81 7.40 1.98 -7.84
CA GLY A 81 8.81 1.88 -8.21
C GLY A 81 8.90 1.17 -9.55
N LEU A 82 9.58 1.75 -10.54
CA LEU A 82 9.72 1.18 -11.88
C LEU A 82 11.18 1.17 -12.31
N ALA A 83 11.64 0.04 -12.84
CA ALA A 83 12.94 -0.10 -13.50
C ALA A 83 12.75 -0.67 -14.92
N GLY A 84 13.44 -0.09 -15.90
CA GLY A 84 13.52 -0.65 -17.25
C GLY A 84 14.36 -1.93 -17.30
N VAL A 85 14.18 -2.75 -18.32
CA VAL A 85 14.98 -3.97 -18.51
C VAL A 85 16.42 -3.64 -18.89
N ASN A 86 16.61 -2.88 -19.96
CA ASN A 86 17.88 -2.37 -20.44
C ASN A 86 17.61 -1.25 -21.46
N TRP A 87 18.66 -0.75 -22.11
CA TRP A 87 18.55 0.32 -23.10
C TRP A 87 17.62 0.02 -24.29
N HIS A 88 17.52 -1.23 -24.73
CA HIS A 88 16.67 -1.65 -25.85
C HIS A 88 15.20 -1.81 -25.49
N TYR A 89 14.92 -2.24 -24.26
CA TYR A 89 13.57 -2.53 -23.78
C TYR A 89 13.16 -1.54 -22.68
N SER A 90 13.59 -0.28 -22.78
CA SER A 90 13.27 0.74 -21.77
C SER A 90 11.94 1.41 -22.09
N VAL A 91 11.03 1.39 -21.12
CA VAL A 91 9.83 2.23 -21.11
C VAL A 91 10.25 3.71 -21.11
N LYS A 92 9.59 4.54 -21.94
CA LYS A 92 9.80 5.99 -21.96
C LYS A 92 8.59 6.71 -21.37
N ASN A 93 7.52 6.85 -22.15
CA ASN A 93 6.28 7.48 -21.68
C ASN A 93 5.32 6.38 -21.26
N PHE A 94 4.71 6.53 -20.09
CA PHE A 94 3.77 5.55 -19.58
C PHE A 94 2.62 6.21 -18.81
N LYS A 95 1.55 5.45 -18.62
CA LYS A 95 0.49 5.78 -17.68
C LYS A 95 0.34 4.72 -16.61
N VAL A 96 0.00 5.14 -15.40
CA VAL A 96 -0.63 4.27 -14.40
C VAL A 96 -2.14 4.45 -14.56
N GLN A 97 -2.85 3.35 -14.76
CA GLN A 97 -4.31 3.37 -14.88
C GLN A 97 -4.95 2.42 -13.88
N GLY A 98 -6.15 2.78 -13.40
CA GLY A 98 -6.96 1.95 -12.50
C GLY A 98 -8.31 1.58 -13.13
N SER A 99 -8.83 0.41 -12.80
CA SER A 99 -10.17 -0.04 -13.23
C SER A 99 -10.83 -0.94 -12.19
N ASN A 100 -12.17 -0.95 -12.16
CA ASN A 100 -12.97 -1.90 -11.39
C ASN A 100 -13.71 -2.92 -12.26
N ASP A 101 -13.72 -2.76 -13.58
CA ASP A 101 -14.44 -3.61 -14.53
C ASP A 101 -13.56 -4.17 -15.67
N ASP A 102 -12.26 -3.85 -15.68
CA ASP A 102 -11.26 -4.24 -16.69
C ASP A 102 -11.53 -3.68 -18.11
N THR A 103 -12.52 -2.80 -18.27
CA THR A 103 -12.92 -2.22 -19.56
C THR A 103 -12.80 -0.70 -19.60
N LYS A 104 -13.19 -0.02 -18.52
CA LYS A 104 -13.07 1.43 -18.33
C LYS A 104 -11.89 1.69 -17.42
N TRP A 105 -10.96 2.52 -17.90
CA TRP A 105 -9.70 2.80 -17.23
C TRP A 105 -9.59 4.28 -16.92
N ASP A 106 -9.38 4.61 -15.65
CA ASP A 106 -9.07 5.96 -15.19
C ASP A 106 -7.56 6.19 -15.30
N ASP A 107 -7.14 7.28 -15.95
CA ASP A 107 -5.75 7.74 -15.95
C ASP A 107 -5.40 8.35 -14.60
N ILE A 108 -4.49 7.70 -13.85
CA ILE A 108 -4.09 8.14 -12.50
C ILE A 108 -2.83 8.97 -12.56
N TYR A 109 -1.85 8.53 -13.36
CA TYR A 109 -0.56 9.18 -13.47
C TYR A 109 -0.01 9.07 -14.89
N ILE A 110 0.68 10.11 -15.34
CA ILE A 110 1.44 10.11 -16.59
C ILE A 110 2.91 10.31 -16.22
N GLY A 111 3.74 9.37 -16.63
CA GLY A 111 5.16 9.34 -16.29
C GLY A 111 6.07 9.35 -17.51
N ASN A 112 7.26 9.90 -17.29
CA ASN A 112 8.41 9.75 -18.17
C ASN A 112 9.52 9.02 -17.41
N HIS A 113 9.95 7.89 -17.94
CA HIS A 113 11.05 7.09 -17.41
C HIS A 113 12.33 7.37 -18.17
N LYS A 114 13.43 7.51 -17.43
CA LYS A 114 14.72 7.93 -17.98
C LYS A 114 15.31 6.82 -18.84
N TYR A 115 15.95 7.22 -19.93
CA TYR A 115 16.59 6.31 -20.88
C TYR A 115 17.59 5.38 -20.20
N GLY A 116 17.43 4.07 -20.41
CA GLY A 116 18.42 3.06 -20.04
C GLY A 116 18.60 2.85 -18.54
N ASP A 117 17.75 3.44 -17.69
CA ASP A 117 17.84 3.25 -16.24
C ASP A 117 17.24 1.89 -15.85
N ASN A 118 18.11 0.98 -15.42
CA ASN A 118 17.72 -0.29 -14.82
C ASN A 118 17.63 -0.21 -13.29
N ARG A 119 17.80 0.98 -12.71
CA ARG A 119 17.57 1.23 -11.29
C ARG A 119 16.10 1.49 -11.06
N LEU A 120 15.65 1.16 -9.86
CA LEU A 120 14.30 1.44 -9.43
C LEU A 120 14.11 2.95 -9.23
N ILE A 121 13.28 3.56 -10.07
CA ILE A 121 12.87 4.95 -9.94
C ILE A 121 11.47 5.02 -9.34
N GLU A 122 11.31 5.81 -8.29
CA GLU A 122 10.02 6.01 -7.64
C GLU A 122 9.23 7.14 -8.29
N TYR A 123 7.94 6.89 -8.51
CA TYR A 123 6.96 7.86 -8.97
C TYR A 123 5.83 7.94 -7.94
N LYS A 124 5.67 9.12 -7.33
CA LYS A 124 4.63 9.41 -6.36
C LYS A 124 3.53 10.22 -7.05
N PHE A 125 2.28 9.90 -6.77
CA PHE A 125 1.12 10.55 -7.37
C PHE A 125 -0.08 10.47 -6.43
N TYR A 126 -1.03 11.39 -6.62
CA TYR A 126 -2.27 11.38 -5.86
C TYR A 126 -3.28 10.44 -6.52
N ASN A 127 -3.95 9.63 -5.71
CA ASN A 127 -5.08 8.79 -6.09
C ASN A 127 -5.93 8.54 -4.86
N ASP A 128 -7.21 8.87 -4.89
CA ASP A 128 -8.15 8.65 -3.78
C ASP A 128 -9.19 7.58 -4.08
N LYS A 129 -9.03 6.85 -5.18
CA LYS A 129 -9.93 5.78 -5.60
C LYS A 129 -9.29 4.41 -5.41
N PHE A 130 -10.11 3.48 -4.93
CA PHE A 130 -9.75 2.07 -4.78
C PHE A 130 -10.11 1.30 -6.07
N TYR A 131 -9.13 0.60 -6.64
CA TYR A 131 -9.33 -0.20 -7.85
C TYR A 131 -8.98 -1.67 -7.64
N LYS A 132 -9.73 -2.54 -8.31
CA LYS A 132 -9.43 -3.98 -8.42
C LYS A 132 -8.27 -4.24 -9.38
N TYR A 133 -8.22 -3.49 -10.48
CA TYR A 133 -7.22 -3.64 -11.53
C TYR A 133 -6.34 -2.40 -11.62
N TYR A 134 -5.05 -2.61 -11.83
CA TYR A 134 -4.09 -1.57 -12.18
C TYR A 134 -3.29 -2.00 -13.39
N ARG A 135 -2.92 -1.08 -14.26
CA ARG A 135 -1.94 -1.37 -15.33
C ARG A 135 -0.95 -0.24 -15.55
N ILE A 136 0.25 -0.64 -15.96
CA ILE A 136 1.21 0.26 -16.59
C ILE A 136 0.98 0.18 -18.09
N LEU A 137 0.48 1.27 -18.68
CA LEU A 137 0.28 1.41 -20.12
C LEU A 137 1.52 2.06 -20.72
N VAL A 138 2.23 1.37 -21.60
CA VAL A 138 3.45 1.89 -22.24
C VAL A 138 3.06 2.67 -23.50
N LEU A 139 3.17 3.99 -23.43
CA LEU A 139 2.84 4.89 -24.54
C LEU A 139 3.97 4.96 -25.56
N GLU A 140 5.22 5.00 -25.08
CA GLU A 140 6.41 5.06 -25.91
C GLU A 140 7.56 4.24 -25.31
N SER A 141 8.44 3.79 -26.18
CA SER A 141 9.72 3.17 -25.85
C SER A 141 10.87 3.86 -26.58
N TYR A 142 12.08 3.77 -26.04
CA TYR A 142 13.26 4.38 -26.67
C TYR A 142 13.80 3.67 -27.91
N SER A 143 13.39 2.43 -28.19
CA SER A 143 13.83 1.66 -29.36
C SER A 143 12.69 1.24 -30.31
N GLY A 144 11.56 1.96 -30.29
CA GLY A 144 10.42 1.68 -31.18
C GLY A 144 10.73 1.97 -32.65
N TYR A 145 10.29 1.08 -33.55
CA TYR A 145 10.39 1.23 -35.02
C TYR A 145 9.11 0.71 -35.68
N ASN A 146 8.63 1.34 -36.76
CA ASN A 146 7.58 0.84 -37.66
C ASN A 146 6.32 0.27 -36.97
N ASN A 147 5.69 1.02 -36.07
CA ASN A 147 4.49 0.60 -35.29
C ASN A 147 4.71 -0.64 -34.41
N LYS A 148 5.96 -0.96 -34.07
CA LYS A 148 6.34 -2.00 -33.13
C LYS A 148 7.00 -1.37 -31.91
N THR A 149 6.63 -1.84 -30.72
CA THR A 149 7.17 -1.33 -29.45
C THR A 149 8.18 -2.32 -28.89
N TYR A 150 9.30 -1.79 -28.42
CA TYR A 150 10.32 -2.53 -27.67
C TYR A 150 10.32 -1.98 -26.25
N ALA A 151 9.57 -2.61 -25.35
CA ALA A 151 9.39 -2.13 -24.00
C ALA A 151 9.52 -3.26 -23.01
N GLY A 152 9.95 -2.93 -21.80
CA GLY A 152 10.11 -3.89 -20.74
C GLY A 152 10.31 -3.24 -19.39
N ILE A 153 9.85 -3.96 -18.37
CA ILE A 153 9.92 -3.58 -16.97
C ILE A 153 10.61 -4.74 -16.25
N SER A 154 11.83 -4.51 -15.77
CA SER A 154 12.58 -5.51 -14.98
C SER A 154 12.04 -5.61 -13.57
N LYS A 155 11.63 -4.47 -13.01
CA LYS A 155 11.10 -4.40 -11.66
C LYS A 155 9.96 -3.40 -11.58
N LEU A 156 8.84 -3.86 -11.02
CA LEU A 156 7.70 -3.03 -10.66
C LEU A 156 7.34 -3.27 -9.20
N GLN A 157 7.21 -2.18 -8.47
CA GLN A 157 6.65 -2.16 -7.13
C GLN A 157 5.49 -1.19 -7.13
N VAL A 158 4.46 -1.48 -6.33
CA VAL A 158 3.32 -0.58 -6.14
C VAL A 158 3.01 -0.49 -4.66
N MET A 159 2.73 0.71 -4.16
CA MET A 159 2.55 0.98 -2.74
C MET A 159 1.36 1.90 -2.48
N GLU A 160 0.71 1.72 -1.33
CA GLU A 160 -0.29 2.65 -0.80
C GLU A 160 0.43 3.70 0.06
N LYS A 161 -0.15 4.90 0.13
CA LYS A 161 0.32 5.94 1.06
C LYS A 161 -0.15 5.59 2.48
N ILE A 162 0.76 5.61 3.45
CA ILE A 162 0.48 5.38 4.86
C ILE A 162 0.07 6.71 5.51
N GLY A 163 -0.97 6.68 6.33
CA GLY A 163 -1.41 7.84 7.10
C GLY A 163 -2.30 8.81 6.33
N GLU A 164 -2.78 8.47 5.12
CA GLU A 164 -3.92 9.19 4.52
C GLU A 164 -5.23 8.82 5.22
N PHE A 165 -5.34 7.59 5.67
CA PHE A 165 -6.49 7.07 6.36
C PHE A 165 -6.12 6.62 7.76
N LYS A 166 -7.04 6.86 8.70
CA LYS A 166 -7.03 6.28 10.03
C LYS A 166 -8.06 5.18 10.09
N TYR A 167 -7.69 4.08 10.73
CA TYR A 167 -8.53 2.89 10.83
C TYR A 167 -8.88 2.59 12.28
N LEU A 168 -10.12 2.17 12.51
CA LEU A 168 -10.64 1.65 13.77
C LEU A 168 -11.37 0.33 13.51
N VAL A 169 -11.57 -0.46 14.56
CA VAL A 169 -12.45 -1.64 14.53
C VAL A 169 -13.77 -1.29 15.20
N GLN A 170 -14.89 -1.72 14.63
CA GLN A 170 -16.21 -1.65 15.24
C GLN A 170 -16.76 -3.05 15.46
N GLN A 171 -17.11 -3.38 16.70
CA GLN A 171 -17.75 -4.65 17.05
C GLN A 171 -18.69 -4.46 18.24
N ASN A 172 -19.81 -5.19 18.27
CA ASN A 172 -20.86 -5.08 19.29
C ASN A 172 -21.34 -3.63 19.55
N GLY A 173 -21.31 -2.79 18.51
CA GLY A 173 -21.68 -1.37 18.58
C GLY A 173 -20.65 -0.44 19.23
N ASN A 174 -19.49 -0.95 19.66
CA ASN A 174 -18.39 -0.15 20.19
C ASN A 174 -17.25 -0.01 19.18
N TYR A 175 -16.50 1.08 19.28
CA TYR A 175 -15.27 1.33 18.55
C TYR A 175 -14.05 0.92 19.38
N TYR A 176 -13.06 0.37 18.70
CA TYR A 176 -11.82 -0.12 19.27
C TYR A 176 -10.63 0.52 18.56
N SER A 177 -9.67 0.98 19.35
CA SER A 177 -8.36 1.43 18.91
C SER A 177 -7.57 0.27 18.35
N ILE A 178 -6.91 0.44 17.21
CA ILE A 178 -6.04 -0.61 16.64
C ILE A 178 -4.58 -0.15 16.49
N LYS A 179 -4.20 0.93 17.18
CA LYS A 179 -2.81 1.41 17.29
C LYS A 179 -2.01 0.56 18.29
N SER A 180 -2.04 -0.76 18.14
CA SER A 180 -1.41 -1.74 19.03
C SER A 180 -1.95 -1.76 20.47
N ASN A 181 -3.25 -1.60 20.73
CA ASN A 181 -3.75 -1.82 22.11
C ASN A 181 -5.15 -2.41 22.21
N PHE A 182 -5.88 -2.52 21.09
CA PHE A 182 -7.25 -3.03 21.02
C PHE A 182 -8.20 -2.48 22.10
N LYS A 183 -8.01 -1.21 22.46
CA LYS A 183 -8.78 -0.57 23.53
C LYS A 183 -10.20 -0.26 23.07
N ASN A 184 -11.20 -0.62 23.87
CA ASN A 184 -12.58 -0.12 23.69
C ASN A 184 -12.64 1.39 24.00
N ILE A 185 -13.05 2.19 23.00
CA ILE A 185 -13.14 3.66 23.09
C ILE A 185 -14.60 4.10 23.33
N GLY A 186 -15.57 3.20 23.11
CA GLY A 186 -16.99 3.40 23.40
C GLY A 186 -17.90 3.35 22.18
N LYS A 187 -19.16 3.72 22.38
CA LYS A 187 -20.18 3.80 21.30
C LYS A 187 -20.18 5.20 20.69
N GLU A 188 -20.40 5.28 19.37
CA GLU A 188 -20.48 6.56 18.67
C GLU A 188 -21.68 7.39 19.14
N ILE A 189 -21.44 8.69 19.40
CA ILE A 189 -22.47 9.68 19.73
C ILE A 189 -22.49 10.85 18.71
N GLY A 190 -21.59 10.86 17.71
CA GLY A 190 -21.65 11.79 16.58
C GLY A 190 -20.33 11.99 15.82
N ASN A 191 -20.43 12.64 14.65
CA ASN A 191 -19.34 12.77 13.67
C ASN A 191 -18.05 13.42 14.22
N ILE A 192 -18.17 14.46 15.05
CA ILE A 192 -17.00 15.19 15.59
C ILE A 192 -16.19 14.30 16.54
N GLN A 193 -16.90 13.55 17.41
CA GLN A 193 -16.25 12.64 18.34
C GLN A 193 -15.56 11.51 17.57
N LEU A 194 -16.20 10.98 16.54
CA LEU A 194 -15.65 9.95 15.69
C LEU A 194 -14.38 10.41 14.95
N GLU A 195 -14.37 11.62 14.38
CA GLU A 195 -13.18 12.21 13.74
C GLU A 195 -12.02 12.36 14.74
N ASN A 196 -12.30 12.83 15.97
CA ASN A 196 -11.30 12.89 17.04
C ASN A 196 -10.75 11.51 17.43
N TRP A 197 -11.61 10.48 17.45
CA TRP A 197 -11.16 9.11 17.72
C TRP A 197 -10.26 8.56 16.63
N TYR A 198 -10.57 8.81 15.36
CA TYR A 198 -9.68 8.42 14.27
C TYR A 198 -8.32 9.08 14.38
N ASN A 199 -8.27 10.38 14.69
CA ASN A 199 -7.01 11.10 14.83
C ASN A 199 -6.17 10.59 16.00
N LYS A 200 -6.80 10.28 17.14
CA LYS A 200 -6.09 9.91 18.37
C LYS A 200 -5.79 8.42 18.50
N TYR A 201 -6.74 7.57 18.13
CA TYR A 201 -6.71 6.13 18.37
C TYR A 201 -6.62 5.30 17.09
N GLY A 202 -6.79 5.92 15.92
CA GLY A 202 -6.73 5.23 14.66
C GLY A 202 -5.30 4.82 14.28
N ALA A 203 -5.16 3.62 13.73
CA ALA A 203 -3.92 3.20 13.09
C ALA A 203 -3.79 3.81 11.69
N ASP A 204 -2.56 4.15 11.30
CA ASP A 204 -2.25 4.65 9.94
C ASP A 204 -2.21 3.54 8.89
N ASP A 205 -1.99 2.30 9.33
CA ASP A 205 -1.89 1.11 8.49
C ASP A 205 -2.83 0.03 9.04
N VAL A 206 -3.77 -0.42 8.20
CA VAL A 206 -4.72 -1.49 8.52
C VAL A 206 -4.03 -2.85 8.71
N ASN A 207 -2.86 -3.07 8.09
CA ASN A 207 -2.17 -4.36 8.14
C ASN A 207 -1.74 -4.74 9.55
N ILE A 208 -1.69 -3.77 10.47
CA ILE A 208 -1.46 -3.99 11.91
C ILE A 208 -2.42 -5.02 12.51
N ILE A 209 -3.62 -5.18 11.94
CA ILE A 209 -4.62 -6.13 12.44
C ILE A 209 -4.14 -7.59 12.36
N THR A 210 -3.37 -7.91 11.32
CA THR A 210 -2.90 -9.28 11.03
C THR A 210 -1.46 -9.53 11.49
N GLN A 211 -0.75 -8.51 11.93
CA GLN A 211 0.66 -8.61 12.35
C GLN A 211 0.77 -9.22 13.75
N ASN A 212 1.85 -9.97 14.00
CA ASN A 212 2.26 -10.35 15.35
C ASN A 212 2.87 -9.11 16.02
N LEU A 213 2.26 -8.69 17.13
CA LEU A 213 2.64 -7.54 17.92
C LEU A 213 3.14 -8.00 19.28
N ASN A 214 4.22 -7.37 19.77
CA ASN A 214 4.85 -7.67 21.05
C ASN A 214 4.88 -6.45 21.99
N ASN A 215 4.04 -5.47 21.70
CA ASN A 215 3.96 -4.23 22.47
C ASN A 215 2.54 -3.67 22.45
N LYS A 216 2.23 -2.88 23.48
CA LYS A 216 1.04 -2.05 23.52
C LYS A 216 1.36 -0.57 23.65
N GLU A 217 0.62 0.27 22.92
CA GLU A 217 0.78 1.74 22.94
C GLU A 217 -0.52 2.43 23.38
N PHE A 218 -0.42 3.33 24.35
CA PHE A 218 -1.54 4.02 24.97
C PHE A 218 -1.40 5.53 24.82
N PRO A 219 -2.27 6.18 24.02
CA PRO A 219 -2.30 7.63 23.92
C PRO A 219 -2.53 8.30 25.29
N MET A 220 -1.91 9.46 25.47
CA MET A 220 -2.05 10.28 26.65
C MET A 220 -2.83 11.56 26.36
N SER A 221 -3.42 12.12 27.41
CA SER A 221 -4.00 13.47 27.42
C SER A 221 -3.31 14.34 28.44
N LYS A 222 -3.11 15.60 28.10
CA LYS A 222 -2.67 16.63 29.03
C LYS A 222 -3.89 17.19 29.78
N SER A 223 -3.86 17.09 31.11
CA SER A 223 -4.86 17.73 31.97
C SER A 223 -4.69 19.25 31.99
N GLU A 224 -5.71 19.96 32.50
CA GLU A 224 -5.68 21.43 32.67
C GLU A 224 -4.46 21.92 33.47
N ASN A 225 -4.02 21.13 34.45
CA ASN A 225 -2.84 21.42 35.27
C ASN A 225 -1.51 21.06 34.59
N GLY A 226 -1.54 20.70 33.30
CA GLY A 226 -0.35 20.36 32.51
C GLY A 226 0.21 18.95 32.72
N ILE A 227 -0.43 18.13 33.55
CA ILE A 227 0.00 16.74 33.84
C ILE A 227 -0.53 15.81 32.75
N TRP A 228 0.35 15.01 32.15
CA TRP A 228 0.01 13.97 31.20
C TRP A 228 -0.48 12.71 31.91
N LYS A 229 -1.58 12.13 31.43
CA LYS A 229 -2.13 10.85 31.90
C LYS A 229 -2.50 9.98 30.71
N THR A 230 -2.35 8.68 30.84
CA THR A 230 -2.87 7.74 29.83
C THR A 230 -4.39 7.85 29.76
N ASP A 231 -4.94 7.71 28.56
CA ASP A 231 -6.40 7.76 28.35
C ASP A 231 -7.13 6.52 28.90
N SER A 232 -6.39 5.52 29.34
CA SER A 232 -6.88 4.28 29.94
C SER A 232 -5.88 3.78 30.98
N GLU A 233 -6.41 2.95 31.85
CA GLU A 233 -5.61 2.14 32.76
C GLU A 233 -4.69 1.18 31.96
N LEU A 234 -3.48 0.99 32.46
CA LEU A 234 -2.51 0.05 31.93
C LEU A 234 -2.63 -1.23 32.74
N ASP A 235 -2.70 -2.39 32.07
CA ASP A 235 -2.62 -3.66 32.77
C ASP A 235 -1.15 -4.00 33.02
N ILE A 236 -0.69 -3.71 34.23
CA ILE A 236 0.71 -3.94 34.63
C ILE A 236 1.10 -5.42 34.57
N ASN A 237 0.13 -6.34 34.62
CA ASN A 237 0.40 -7.78 34.56
C ASN A 237 0.78 -8.23 33.15
N GLU A 238 0.47 -7.43 32.12
CA GLU A 238 0.87 -7.71 30.74
C GLU A 238 2.28 -7.22 30.40
N VAL A 239 2.88 -6.39 31.25
CA VAL A 239 4.20 -5.81 31.02
C VAL A 239 5.26 -6.87 31.24
N ILE A 240 6.04 -7.15 30.20
CA ILE A 240 7.14 -8.13 30.25
C ILE A 240 8.49 -7.45 30.43
N ASP A 241 8.64 -6.23 29.93
CA ASP A 241 9.92 -5.53 29.89
C ASP A 241 9.73 -4.00 29.98
N SER A 242 10.40 -3.21 29.14
CA SER A 242 10.44 -1.76 29.23
C SER A 242 9.06 -1.10 29.10
N ILE A 243 8.87 -0.05 29.90
CA ILE A 243 7.82 0.95 29.72
C ILE A 243 8.52 2.22 29.23
N GLU A 244 8.08 2.73 28.10
CA GLU A 244 8.70 3.84 27.39
C GLU A 244 7.70 4.97 27.16
N LEU A 245 8.16 6.21 27.31
CA LEU A 245 7.44 7.38 26.85
C LEU A 245 7.76 7.60 25.38
N VAL A 246 6.74 7.59 24.54
CA VAL A 246 6.82 7.99 23.13
C VAL A 246 6.37 9.45 23.04
N ASP A 247 7.31 10.33 22.74
CA ASP A 247 7.10 11.78 22.63
C ASP A 247 7.26 12.19 21.16
N ILE A 248 6.14 12.28 20.44
CA ILE A 248 6.14 12.62 19.01
C ILE A 248 6.22 14.14 18.84
N ASP A 249 5.39 14.87 19.60
CA ASP A 249 5.37 16.33 19.64
C ASP A 249 4.69 16.85 20.93
N GLU A 250 4.58 18.17 21.06
CA GLU A 250 4.01 18.84 22.23
C GLU A 250 2.58 18.41 22.60
N ASN A 251 1.84 17.83 21.66
CA ASN A 251 0.44 17.42 21.83
C ASN A 251 0.23 15.90 21.70
N ASN A 252 1.23 15.16 21.19
CA ASN A 252 1.12 13.74 20.89
C ASN A 252 2.13 12.93 21.70
N LYS A 253 1.68 12.48 22.87
CA LYS A 253 2.43 11.58 23.75
C LYS A 253 1.70 10.27 23.96
N SER A 254 2.45 9.19 24.10
CA SER A 254 1.92 7.88 24.46
C SER A 254 2.87 7.13 25.40
N ILE A 255 2.31 6.20 26.16
CA ILE A 255 3.10 5.19 26.89
C ILE A 255 3.09 3.91 26.07
N LYS A 256 4.25 3.33 25.85
CA LYS A 256 4.42 2.05 25.18
C LYS A 256 5.04 1.05 26.14
N TYR A 257 4.59 -0.19 26.15
CA TYR A 257 5.26 -1.27 26.88
C TYR A 257 5.34 -2.55 26.06
N ASN A 258 6.36 -3.37 26.34
CA ASN A 258 6.49 -4.70 25.74
C ASN A 258 5.60 -5.72 26.46
N CYS A 259 4.95 -6.59 25.69
CA CYS A 259 4.02 -7.61 26.17
C CYS A 259 4.21 -8.93 25.39
N ASN A 260 3.45 -9.96 25.77
CA ASN A 260 3.42 -11.22 25.02
C ASN A 260 2.93 -10.97 23.59
N ASP A 261 3.37 -11.84 22.67
CA ASP A 261 2.93 -11.80 21.28
C ASP A 261 1.42 -11.96 21.18
N TYR A 262 0.78 -11.08 20.42
CA TYR A 262 -0.64 -11.12 20.12
C TYR A 262 -0.91 -10.61 18.70
N ARG A 263 -2.10 -10.89 18.17
CA ARG A 263 -2.62 -10.24 16.97
C ARG A 263 -3.93 -9.58 17.30
N ILE A 264 -4.16 -8.38 16.78
CA ILE A 264 -5.44 -7.68 16.96
C ILE A 264 -6.60 -8.50 16.38
N LEU A 265 -6.37 -9.24 15.29
CA LEU A 265 -7.37 -10.12 14.71
C LEU A 265 -7.90 -11.17 15.70
N ASP A 266 -7.04 -11.69 16.58
CA ASP A 266 -7.44 -12.71 17.58
C ASP A 266 -8.31 -12.13 18.72
N LEU A 267 -8.39 -10.79 18.80
CA LEU A 267 -9.22 -10.06 19.76
C LEU A 267 -10.55 -9.59 19.15
N CYS A 268 -10.71 -9.74 17.83
CA CYS A 268 -11.92 -9.35 17.12
C CYS A 268 -12.98 -10.47 17.19
N ASP A 269 -14.23 -10.08 17.38
CA ASP A 269 -15.39 -10.97 17.27
C ASP A 269 -15.66 -11.33 15.81
N ASP A 270 -16.36 -12.44 15.56
CA ASP A 270 -16.68 -12.93 14.20
C ASP A 270 -17.42 -11.93 13.30
N GLN A 271 -18.04 -10.89 13.87
CA GLN A 271 -18.84 -9.88 13.16
C GLN A 271 -18.22 -8.47 13.17
N PHE A 272 -16.91 -8.35 13.42
CA PHE A 272 -16.26 -7.04 13.43
C PHE A 272 -16.28 -6.35 12.06
N LYS A 273 -16.22 -5.02 12.07
CA LYS A 273 -16.09 -4.18 10.89
C LYS A 273 -14.83 -3.34 11.00
N LEU A 274 -14.12 -3.22 9.88
CA LEU A 274 -13.09 -2.20 9.74
C LEU A 274 -13.75 -0.89 9.30
N THR A 275 -13.49 0.18 10.03
CA THR A 275 -13.95 1.52 9.67
C THR A 275 -12.75 2.41 9.35
N MET A 276 -12.93 3.37 8.43
CA MET A 276 -11.86 4.23 7.97
C MET A 276 -12.32 5.69 7.89
N CYS A 277 -11.41 6.62 8.19
CA CYS A 277 -11.59 8.05 7.96
C CYS A 277 -10.39 8.62 7.25
N LYS A 278 -10.63 9.43 6.21
CA LYS A 278 -9.59 10.22 5.55
C LYS A 278 -9.18 11.35 6.48
N ILE A 279 -7.88 11.51 6.72
CA ILE A 279 -7.35 12.65 7.47
C ILE A 279 -7.40 13.87 6.54
N LYS A 280 -7.91 14.99 7.06
CA LYS A 280 -7.95 16.29 6.36
C LYS A 280 -6.64 17.04 6.54
#